data_AF-A0A1W9P1Z0-F1
#
_entry.id   AF-A0A1W9P1Z0-F1
#
_cell.length_a   1.000
_cell.length_b   1.000
_cell.length_c   1.000
_cell.angle_alpha   90.00
_cell.angle_beta   90.00
_cell.angle_gamma   90.00
#
_symmetry.space_group_name_H-M   'P 1'
#
loop_
_entity.id
_entity.type
_entity.pdbx_description
1 polymer ?
#
loop_
_entity_poly.entity_id
_entity_poly.type
_entity_poly.pdbx_seq_one_letter_code
_entity_poly.pdbx_strand_id
1 'polypeptide(L)'
;MKIYFIFVLLLFDILKLSGTEQIKTDEEMLYDCLKQTGEKIAVEILKQQIDSIYIETSSISKDDNSNFILMEGIANGLKNETGRLFIMNKEKESSIPILAYTILFQKITVEEKKRLLSESFIKRKAQVRVAFRVFSPSTGEVLIAKEIENSIGDEISKKAYTNLNKKNIESGTFFLNLVEPVVVTAIVAGLMYLFYSKKNSK
;
A
#
# COMPACT_ATOMS: atom_id res chain seq x y z
N MET A 1 -25.14 -42.11 -14.08
CA MET A 1 -24.81 -40.67 -13.96
C MET A 1 -23.79 -40.43 -12.84
N LYS A 2 -22.47 -40.56 -13.10
CA LYS A 2 -21.43 -40.25 -12.08
C LYS A 2 -20.08 -39.77 -12.65
N ILE A 3 -20.02 -39.31 -13.91
CA ILE A 3 -18.75 -38.90 -14.55
C ILE A 3 -18.73 -37.40 -14.93
N TYR A 4 -19.89 -36.75 -15.06
CA TYR A 4 -19.96 -35.34 -15.44
C TYR A 4 -19.55 -34.35 -14.33
N PHE A 5 -19.54 -34.76 -13.07
CA PHE A 5 -19.23 -33.85 -11.95
C PHE A 5 -17.72 -33.56 -11.80
N ILE A 6 -16.86 -34.48 -12.25
CA ILE A 6 -15.40 -34.34 -12.14
C ILE A 6 -14.84 -33.39 -13.22
N PHE A 7 -15.45 -33.38 -14.41
CA PHE A 7 -15.03 -32.50 -15.51
C PHE A 7 -15.34 -31.02 -15.25
N VAL A 8 -16.43 -30.71 -14.54
CA VAL A 8 -16.80 -29.32 -14.20
C VAL A 8 -15.88 -28.76 -13.12
N LEU A 9 -15.45 -29.56 -12.14
CA LEU A 9 -14.49 -29.13 -11.12
C LEU A 9 -13.10 -28.83 -11.70
N LEU A 10 -12.61 -29.67 -12.61
CA LEU A 10 -11.31 -29.42 -13.29
C LEU A 10 -11.34 -28.19 -14.20
N LEU A 11 -12.48 -27.87 -14.82
CA LEU A 11 -12.63 -26.64 -15.61
C LEU A 11 -12.59 -25.37 -14.75
N PHE A 12 -13.12 -25.41 -13.53
CA PHE A 12 -13.07 -24.26 -12.61
C PHE A 12 -11.65 -24.01 -12.06
N ASP A 13 -10.85 -25.06 -11.87
CA ASP A 13 -9.46 -24.90 -11.43
C ASP A 13 -8.57 -24.32 -12.54
N ILE A 14 -8.84 -24.65 -13.81
CA ILE A 14 -8.13 -24.07 -14.96
C ILE A 14 -8.52 -22.60 -15.18
N LEU A 15 -9.78 -22.22 -14.94
CA LEU A 15 -10.26 -20.84 -15.04
C LEU A 15 -9.77 -19.93 -13.90
N LYS A 16 -9.42 -20.49 -12.73
CA LYS A 16 -8.74 -19.73 -11.66
C LYS A 16 -7.24 -19.54 -11.91
N LEU A 17 -6.63 -20.36 -12.76
CA LEU A 17 -5.20 -20.29 -13.07
C LEU A 17 -4.85 -19.30 -14.18
N SER A 18 -5.83 -18.78 -14.92
CA SER A 18 -5.64 -17.73 -15.95
C SER A 18 -5.81 -16.31 -15.41
N GLY A 19 -5.57 -16.10 -14.11
CA GLY A 19 -5.26 -14.78 -13.60
C GLY A 19 -4.04 -14.28 -14.36
N THR A 20 -4.26 -13.42 -15.36
CA THR A 20 -3.17 -12.75 -16.06
C THR A 20 -2.47 -11.95 -14.98
N GLU A 21 -1.31 -12.43 -14.50
CA GLU A 21 -0.53 -11.69 -13.53
C GLU A 21 -0.30 -10.31 -14.12
N GLN A 22 -0.99 -9.31 -13.58
CA GLN A 22 -0.81 -7.93 -14.00
C GLN A 22 0.65 -7.59 -13.71
N ILE A 23 1.43 -7.42 -14.77
CA ILE A 23 2.83 -7.10 -14.65
C ILE A 23 2.92 -5.68 -14.07
N LYS A 24 3.37 -5.59 -12.82
CA LYS A 24 3.45 -4.33 -12.08
C LYS A 24 4.60 -3.48 -12.58
N THR A 25 4.40 -2.17 -12.58
CA THR A 25 5.46 -1.18 -12.78
C THR A 25 6.41 -1.18 -11.58
N ASP A 26 7.59 -0.57 -11.77
CA ASP A 26 8.58 -0.43 -10.70
C ASP A 26 7.98 0.39 -9.53
N GLU A 27 7.23 1.46 -9.81
CA GLU A 27 6.54 2.25 -8.77
C GLU A 27 5.51 1.43 -7.99
N GLU A 28 4.65 0.66 -8.67
CA GLU A 28 3.67 -0.20 -8.02
C GLU A 28 4.32 -1.27 -7.14
N MET A 29 5.46 -1.84 -7.56
CA MET A 29 6.22 -2.79 -6.74
C MET A 29 6.77 -2.13 -5.47
N LEU A 30 7.25 -0.89 -5.56
CA LEU A 30 7.68 -0.12 -4.39
C LEU A 30 6.51 0.18 -3.46
N TYR A 31 5.34 0.53 -4.01
CA TYR A 31 4.15 0.83 -3.23
C TYR A 31 3.67 -0.40 -2.45
N ASP A 32 3.62 -1.56 -3.10
CA ASP A 32 3.29 -2.81 -2.42
C ASP A 32 4.31 -3.13 -1.31
N CYS A 33 5.60 -2.89 -1.57
CA CYS A 33 6.65 -3.14 -0.60
C CYS A 33 6.53 -2.21 0.62
N LEU A 34 6.23 -0.93 0.40
CA LEU A 34 5.93 0.05 1.46
C LEU A 34 4.68 -0.36 2.27
N LYS A 35 3.59 -0.72 1.60
CA LYS A 35 2.34 -1.13 2.24
C LYS A 35 2.53 -2.34 3.15
N GLN A 36 3.19 -3.38 2.64
CA GLN A 36 3.52 -4.57 3.43
C GLN A 36 4.49 -4.26 4.58
N THR A 37 5.40 -3.29 4.41
CA THR A 37 6.28 -2.85 5.49
C THR A 37 5.47 -2.16 6.59
N GLY A 38 4.50 -1.33 6.22
CA GLY A 38 3.58 -0.71 7.17
C GLY A 38 2.75 -1.72 7.95
N GLU A 39 2.23 -2.75 7.27
CA GLU A 39 1.51 -3.85 7.92
C GLU A 39 2.41 -4.60 8.92
N LYS A 40 3.69 -4.83 8.59
CA LYS A 40 4.65 -5.43 9.52
C LYS A 40 4.91 -4.56 10.75
N ILE A 41 5.01 -3.24 10.58
CA ILE A 41 5.13 -2.30 11.71
C ILE A 41 3.91 -2.42 12.62
N ALA A 42 2.69 -2.44 12.06
CA ALA A 42 1.46 -2.60 12.83
C ALA A 42 1.45 -3.90 13.65
N VAL A 43 1.87 -5.02 13.04
CA VAL A 43 2.00 -6.31 13.76
C VAL A 43 2.99 -6.21 14.92
N GLU A 44 4.13 -5.54 14.76
CA GLU A 44 5.10 -5.35 15.84
C GLU A 44 4.55 -4.49 16.99
N ILE A 45 3.73 -3.49 16.68
CA ILE A 45 3.06 -2.64 17.68
C ILE A 45 2.03 -3.45 18.47
N LEU A 46 1.17 -4.20 17.77
CA LEU A 46 0.13 -5.01 18.40
C LEU A 46 0.69 -6.16 19.25
N LYS A 47 1.85 -6.71 18.90
CA LYS A 47 2.56 -7.70 19.74
C LYS A 47 2.91 -7.16 21.13
N GLN A 48 3.06 -5.85 21.28
CA GLN A 48 3.30 -5.19 22.57
C GLN A 48 2.00 -4.78 23.27
N GLN A 49 0.84 -5.27 22.80
CA GLN A 49 -0.49 -4.95 23.33
C GLN A 49 -0.84 -3.46 23.24
N ILE A 50 -0.22 -2.74 22.31
CA ILE A 50 -0.55 -1.34 22.01
C ILE A 50 -1.60 -1.35 20.91
N ASP A 51 -2.86 -1.13 21.28
CA ASP A 51 -4.00 -1.15 20.38
C ASP A 51 -4.27 0.20 19.70
N SER A 52 -3.75 1.29 20.26
CA SER A 52 -4.03 2.65 19.84
C SER A 52 -2.72 3.42 19.73
N ILE A 53 -2.49 4.06 18.58
CA ILE A 53 -1.29 4.89 18.36
C ILE A 53 -1.64 6.20 17.65
N TYR A 54 -0.87 7.24 17.95
CA TYR A 54 -0.86 8.49 17.19
C TYR A 54 0.32 8.55 16.23
N ILE A 55 0.11 9.13 15.05
CA ILE A 55 1.20 9.62 14.19
C ILE A 55 1.11 11.14 14.14
N GLU A 56 2.24 11.80 14.38
CA GLU A 56 2.37 13.24 14.20
C GLU A 56 2.64 13.57 12.73
N THR A 57 1.84 14.45 12.14
CA THR A 57 1.96 14.82 10.72
C THR A 57 2.97 15.94 10.46
N SER A 58 3.40 16.65 11.50
CA SER A 58 4.36 17.76 11.43
C SER A 58 5.75 17.30 10.94
N SER A 59 6.10 16.02 11.15
CA SER A 59 7.35 15.40 10.68
C SER A 59 7.28 14.83 9.26
N ILE A 60 6.12 14.86 8.61
CA ILE A 60 5.93 14.33 7.25
C ILE A 60 6.15 15.48 6.26
N SER A 61 7.23 15.42 5.49
CA SER A 61 7.45 16.37 4.39
C SER A 61 6.26 16.31 3.44
N LYS A 62 5.67 17.48 3.12
CA LYS A 62 4.42 17.62 2.37
C LYS A 62 4.37 16.94 0.99
N ASP A 63 5.51 16.52 0.43
CA ASP A 63 5.62 15.96 -0.92
C ASP A 63 5.90 14.44 -0.98
N ASP A 64 5.96 13.72 0.14
CA ASP A 64 6.47 12.34 0.11
C ASP A 64 5.35 11.29 0.06
N ASN A 65 4.97 10.89 -1.17
CA ASN A 65 3.98 9.83 -1.43
C ASN A 65 4.29 8.54 -0.65
N SER A 66 5.58 8.23 -0.45
CA SER A 66 6.03 7.06 0.30
C SER A 66 5.59 7.06 1.77
N ASN A 67 5.57 8.22 2.43
CA ASN A 67 5.10 8.31 3.82
C ASN A 67 3.60 8.04 3.91
N PHE A 68 2.82 8.54 2.96
CA PHE A 68 1.38 8.28 2.90
C PHE A 68 1.09 6.79 2.71
N ILE A 69 1.76 6.13 1.76
CA ILE A 69 1.59 4.69 1.50
C ILE A 69 1.99 3.85 2.73
N LEU A 70 3.09 4.23 3.40
CA LEU A 70 3.51 3.54 4.62
C LEU A 70 2.47 3.71 5.74
N MET A 71 1.95 4.92 5.95
CA MET A 71 0.86 5.15 6.92
C MET A 71 -0.39 4.37 6.58
N GLU A 72 -0.77 4.28 5.30
CA GLU A 72 -1.90 3.47 4.84
C GLU A 72 -1.69 2.00 5.21
N GLY A 73 -0.48 1.47 4.96
CA GLY A 73 -0.08 0.12 5.36
C GLY A 73 -0.20 -0.12 6.88
N ILE A 74 0.27 0.83 7.69
CA ILE A 74 0.17 0.77 9.16
C ILE A 74 -1.30 0.77 9.59
N ALA A 75 -2.10 1.70 9.05
CA ALA A 75 -3.52 1.83 9.38
C ALA A 75 -4.29 0.54 9.05
N ASN A 76 -4.05 -0.02 7.87
CA ASN A 76 -4.67 -1.26 7.43
C ASN A 76 -4.25 -2.44 8.31
N GLY A 77 -2.95 -2.55 8.62
CA GLY A 77 -2.43 -3.59 9.51
C GLY A 77 -3.05 -3.55 10.90
N LEU A 78 -3.19 -2.35 11.49
CA LEU A 78 -3.84 -2.18 12.79
C LEU A 78 -5.33 -2.55 12.74
N LYS A 79 -6.04 -2.08 11.71
CA LYS A 79 -7.48 -2.30 11.54
C LYS A 79 -7.85 -3.78 11.46
N ASN A 80 -7.00 -4.60 10.84
CA ASN A 80 -7.24 -6.05 10.71
C ASN A 80 -7.31 -6.78 12.06
N GLU A 81 -6.70 -6.22 13.11
CA GLU A 81 -6.56 -6.83 14.45
C GLU A 81 -7.20 -5.95 15.54
N THR A 82 -8.18 -5.11 15.17
CA THR A 82 -8.94 -4.16 16.04
C THR A 82 -8.18 -2.93 16.56
N GLY A 83 -6.92 -2.75 16.15
CA GLY A 83 -6.13 -1.56 16.48
C GLY A 83 -6.63 -0.28 15.79
N ARG A 84 -6.21 0.87 16.32
CA ARG A 84 -6.63 2.20 15.89
C ARG A 84 -5.43 3.11 15.66
N LEU A 85 -5.42 3.72 14.48
CA LEU A 85 -4.48 4.77 14.13
C LEU A 85 -5.18 6.12 14.20
N PHE A 86 -4.58 7.07 14.89
CA PHE A 86 -5.04 8.44 14.94
C PHE A 86 -4.00 9.39 14.36
N ILE A 87 -4.45 10.40 13.64
CA ILE A 87 -3.59 11.45 13.09
C ILE A 87 -3.74 12.69 13.96
N MET A 88 -2.63 13.19 14.50
CA MET A 88 -2.66 14.39 15.36
C MET A 88 -1.98 15.57 14.66
N ASN A 89 -2.71 16.68 14.54
CA ASN A 89 -2.22 17.92 13.92
C ASN A 89 -1.70 18.96 14.94
N LYS A 90 -1.88 18.73 16.25
CA LYS A 90 -1.40 19.59 17.34
C LYS A 90 -1.14 18.75 18.58
N GLU A 91 -0.11 19.10 19.35
CA GLU A 91 0.13 18.56 20.70
C GLU A 91 -1.12 18.75 21.57
N LYS A 92 -1.89 17.67 21.74
CA LYS A 92 -2.80 17.52 22.86
C LYS A 92 -2.16 16.54 23.81
N GLU A 93 -2.27 16.82 25.12
CA GLU A 93 -2.00 15.81 26.13
C GLU A 93 -2.93 14.61 25.88
N SER A 94 -2.36 13.56 25.32
CA SER A 94 -3.00 12.28 25.15
C SER A 94 -2.15 11.25 25.86
N SER A 95 -2.76 10.28 26.53
CA SER A 95 -2.07 9.13 27.10
C SER A 95 -1.72 8.06 26.06
N ILE A 96 -2.16 8.25 24.81
CA ILE A 96 -1.98 7.29 23.72
C ILE A 96 -0.54 7.40 23.17
N PRO A 97 0.18 6.28 23.03
CA PRO A 97 1.54 6.27 22.50
C PRO A 97 1.68 6.92 21.11
N ILE A 98 2.82 7.56 20.89
CA ILE A 98 3.14 8.23 19.62
C ILE A 98 4.12 7.35 18.83
N LEU A 99 3.79 7.12 17.56
CA LEU A 99 4.64 6.47 16.57
C LEU A 99 5.37 7.53 15.74
N ALA A 100 6.70 7.49 15.81
CA ALA A 100 7.58 8.21 14.90
C ALA A 100 8.34 7.22 14.02
N TYR A 101 8.52 7.53 12.74
CA TYR A 101 9.21 6.66 11.81
C TYR A 101 10.03 7.45 10.79
N THR A 102 10.98 6.77 10.17
CA THR A 102 11.82 7.30 9.10
C THR A 102 12.09 6.21 8.08
N ILE A 103 11.79 6.49 6.81
CA ILE A 103 12.17 5.63 5.69
C ILE A 103 13.67 5.84 5.45
N LEU A 104 14.48 4.84 5.79
CA LEU A 104 15.94 4.93 5.68
C LEU A 104 16.39 4.77 4.22
N PHE A 105 15.76 3.85 3.49
CA PHE A 105 15.90 3.78 2.04
C PHE A 105 14.70 3.08 1.39
N GLN A 106 14.49 3.42 0.13
CA GLN A 106 13.60 2.72 -0.79
C GLN A 106 14.32 2.61 -2.13
N LYS A 107 14.40 1.41 -2.70
CA LYS A 107 15.08 1.20 -4.00
C LYS A 107 14.52 0.03 -4.76
N ILE A 108 14.64 0.09 -6.08
CA ILE A 108 14.47 -1.05 -6.96
C ILE A 108 15.82 -1.46 -7.54
N THR A 109 16.12 -2.75 -7.43
CA THR A 109 17.28 -3.36 -8.10
C THR A 109 16.77 -4.13 -9.31
N VAL A 110 17.41 -3.92 -10.45
CA VAL A 110 17.08 -4.58 -11.73
C VAL A 110 18.31 -5.34 -12.19
N GLU A 111 18.18 -6.64 -12.42
CA GLU A 111 19.25 -7.52 -12.89
C GLU A 111 18.81 -8.24 -14.15
N GLU A 112 19.48 -7.98 -15.29
CA GLU A 112 19.25 -8.72 -16.53
C GLU A 112 20.02 -10.05 -16.47
N LYS A 113 19.31 -11.16 -16.70
CA LYS A 113 19.91 -12.50 -16.83
C LYS A 113 19.59 -13.08 -18.20
N LYS A 114 20.64 -13.61 -18.83
CA LYS A 114 20.53 -14.38 -20.07
C LYS A 114 20.49 -15.86 -19.74
N ARG A 115 19.52 -16.60 -20.28
CA ARG A 115 19.61 -18.07 -20.34
C ARG A 115 20.31 -18.45 -21.63
N LEU A 116 21.08 -19.54 -21.60
CA LEU A 116 21.92 -19.99 -22.72
C LEU A 116 21.14 -20.24 -24.04
N LEU A 117 19.82 -20.48 -23.97
CA LEU A 117 18.96 -20.87 -25.11
C LEU A 117 17.56 -20.24 -25.09
N SER A 118 17.28 -19.24 -24.24
CA SER A 118 15.95 -18.62 -24.18
C SER A 118 16.01 -17.10 -24.14
N GLU A 119 14.84 -16.46 -24.26
CA GLU A 119 14.72 -15.01 -24.12
C GLU A 119 15.33 -14.53 -22.79
N SER A 120 15.95 -13.35 -22.84
CA SER A 120 16.51 -12.69 -21.66
C SER A 120 15.39 -12.28 -20.71
N PHE A 121 15.61 -12.46 -19.42
CA PHE A 121 14.66 -12.09 -18.38
C PHE A 121 15.29 -11.08 -17.43
N ILE A 122 14.44 -10.31 -16.78
CA ILE A 122 14.81 -9.25 -15.86
C ILE A 122 14.26 -9.64 -14.50
N LYS A 123 15.17 -9.78 -13.53
CA LYS A 123 14.81 -9.91 -12.12
C LYS A 123 14.71 -8.51 -11.54
N ARG A 124 13.58 -8.19 -10.91
CA ARG A 124 13.41 -6.94 -10.18
C ARG A 124 13.24 -7.24 -8.70
N LYS A 125 13.77 -6.36 -7.85
CA LYS A 125 13.63 -6.45 -6.41
C LYS A 125 13.42 -5.07 -5.82
N ALA A 126 12.21 -4.80 -5.35
CA ALA A 126 11.90 -3.66 -4.51
C ALA A 126 12.39 -3.96 -3.08
N GLN A 127 13.06 -2.98 -2.47
CA GLN A 127 13.55 -3.07 -1.10
C GLN A 127 13.22 -1.76 -0.37
N VAL A 128 12.65 -1.90 0.82
CA VAL A 128 12.27 -0.79 1.70
C VAL A 128 12.80 -1.10 3.09
N ARG A 129 13.39 -0.09 3.72
CA ARG A 129 13.85 -0.16 5.11
C ARG A 129 13.34 1.04 5.89
N VAL A 130 12.70 0.75 7.01
CA VAL A 130 12.08 1.76 7.88
C VAL A 130 12.58 1.56 9.31
N ALA A 131 13.05 2.64 9.92
CA ALA A 131 13.24 2.70 11.36
C ALA A 131 12.00 3.33 12.00
N PHE A 132 11.51 2.76 13.09
CA PHE A 132 10.38 3.32 13.82
C PHE A 132 10.57 3.22 15.32
N ARG A 133 9.92 4.15 16.02
CA ARG A 133 9.89 4.23 17.47
C ARG A 133 8.48 4.52 17.95
N VAL A 134 8.08 3.84 19.02
CA VAL A 134 6.85 4.14 19.76
C VAL A 134 7.27 4.62 21.13
N PHE A 135 6.75 5.76 21.56
CA PHE A 135 7.07 6.34 22.86
C PHE A 135 5.82 6.80 23.60
N SER A 136 5.91 6.79 24.93
CA SER A 136 4.88 7.30 25.82
C SER A 136 4.96 8.83 25.87
N PRO A 137 3.90 9.56 25.52
CA PRO A 137 3.89 11.02 25.59
C PRO A 137 3.98 11.56 27.03
N SER A 138 3.52 10.80 28.04
CA SER A 138 3.51 11.25 29.43
C SER A 138 4.86 11.10 30.13
N THR A 139 5.66 10.10 29.74
CA THR A 139 6.95 9.79 30.38
C THR A 139 8.15 10.05 29.48
N GLY A 140 7.93 10.21 28.17
CA GLY A 140 9.00 10.25 27.17
C GLY A 140 9.70 8.90 26.96
N GLU A 141 9.22 7.84 27.62
CA GLU A 141 9.83 6.51 27.55
C GLU A 141 9.60 5.87 26.18
N VAL A 142 10.65 5.27 25.62
CA VAL A 142 10.58 4.53 24.37
C VAL A 142 10.09 3.12 24.64
N LEU A 143 8.87 2.83 24.21
CA LEU A 143 8.22 1.52 24.34
C LEU A 143 8.73 0.53 23.29
N ILE A 144 8.98 1.02 22.07
CA ILE A 144 9.48 0.22 20.95
C ILE A 144 10.50 1.05 20.18
N ALA A 145 11.63 0.45 19.81
CA ALA A 145 12.54 1.00 18.81
C ALA A 145 13.07 -0.14 17.94
N LYS A 146 12.71 -0.16 16.67
CA LYS A 146 13.09 -1.23 15.74
C LYS A 146 13.34 -0.70 14.33
N GLU A 147 14.08 -1.49 13.58
CA GLU A 147 14.27 -1.35 12.14
C GLU A 147 13.63 -2.56 11.46
N ILE A 148 12.83 -2.32 10.42
CA ILE A 148 12.23 -3.36 9.59
C ILE A 148 12.70 -3.18 8.16
N GLU A 149 13.20 -4.27 7.58
CA GLU A 149 13.48 -4.36 6.16
C GLU A 149 12.48 -5.31 5.50
N ASN A 150 11.98 -4.91 4.34
CA ASN A 150 11.14 -5.73 3.49
C ASN A 150 11.65 -5.73 2.07
N SER A 151 11.37 -6.82 1.35
CA SER A 151 11.65 -6.88 -0.07
C SER A 151 10.65 -7.74 -0.82
N ILE A 152 10.22 -7.27 -1.98
CA ILE A 152 9.38 -8.00 -2.93
C ILE A 152 10.14 -8.08 -4.25
N GLY A 153 10.09 -9.22 -4.92
CA GLY A 153 10.74 -9.39 -6.20
C GLY A 153 9.89 -10.18 -7.17
N ASP A 154 10.14 -9.96 -8.46
CA ASP A 154 9.54 -10.70 -9.55
C ASP A 154 10.54 -10.94 -10.68
N GLU A 155 10.14 -11.81 -11.61
CA GLU A 155 10.90 -12.09 -12.83
C GLU A 155 9.99 -11.87 -14.03
N ILE A 156 10.41 -11.00 -14.94
CA ILE A 156 9.64 -10.66 -16.14
C ILE A 156 10.51 -10.78 -17.39
N SER A 157 9.88 -10.99 -18.55
CA SER A 157 10.64 -11.01 -19.80
C SER A 157 11.20 -9.62 -20.11
N LYS A 158 12.38 -9.56 -20.76
CA LYS A 158 12.99 -8.28 -21.17
C LYS A 158 12.04 -7.47 -22.07
N LYS A 159 11.28 -8.15 -22.92
CA LYS A 159 10.26 -7.54 -23.78
C LYS A 159 9.14 -6.89 -22.96
N ALA A 160 8.64 -7.57 -21.93
CA ALA A 160 7.62 -7.00 -21.04
C ALA A 160 8.14 -5.77 -20.29
N TYR A 161 9.35 -5.84 -19.72
CA TYR A 161 9.95 -4.70 -19.02
C TYR A 161 10.14 -3.48 -19.93
N THR A 162 10.60 -3.70 -21.16
CA THR A 162 10.79 -2.61 -22.13
C THR A 162 9.45 -1.96 -22.48
N ASN A 163 8.37 -2.73 -22.55
CA ASN A 163 7.02 -2.20 -22.82
C ASN A 163 6.46 -1.42 -21.64
N LEU A 164 6.75 -1.81 -20.39
CA LEU A 164 6.38 -1.04 -19.19
C LEU A 164 7.04 0.33 -19.19
N ASN A 165 8.35 0.39 -19.45
CA ASN A 165 9.09 1.65 -19.47
C ASN A 165 8.70 2.55 -20.65
N LYS A 166 8.31 1.98 -21.80
CA LYS A 166 7.80 2.78 -22.93
C LYS A 166 6.43 3.39 -22.65
N LYS A 167 5.53 2.69 -21.95
CA LYS A 167 4.20 3.23 -21.58
C LYS A 167 4.30 4.46 -20.67
N ASN A 168 5.30 4.53 -19.79
CA ASN A 168 5.53 5.69 -18.92
C ASN A 168 5.96 6.97 -19.69
N ILE A 169 6.34 6.85 -20.97
CA ILE A 169 6.67 8.01 -21.82
C ILE A 169 5.40 8.60 -22.47
N GLU A 170 4.34 7.80 -22.64
CA GLU A 170 3.08 8.24 -23.28
C GLU A 170 1.95 8.56 -22.28
N SER A 171 2.06 8.16 -21.01
CA SER A 171 1.01 8.35 -19.98
C SER A 171 1.11 9.64 -19.17
N GLY A 172 1.87 10.64 -19.64
CA GLY A 172 1.89 11.96 -19.06
C GLY A 172 0.55 12.69 -19.27
N THR A 173 -0.16 12.98 -18.19
CA THR A 173 -1.18 14.06 -18.02
C THR A 173 -2.67 13.83 -18.30
N PHE A 174 -3.14 12.70 -18.86
CA PHE A 174 -4.57 12.65 -19.26
C PHE A 174 -5.57 12.05 -18.26
N PHE A 175 -5.19 11.10 -17.40
CA PHE A 175 -6.18 10.38 -16.57
C PHE A 175 -6.46 11.01 -15.19
N LEU A 176 -5.48 11.65 -14.54
CA LEU A 176 -5.69 12.29 -13.24
C LEU A 176 -6.65 13.50 -13.33
N ASN A 177 -6.61 14.24 -14.44
CA ASN A 177 -7.52 15.38 -14.67
C ASN A 177 -8.98 14.98 -14.99
N LEU A 178 -9.26 13.69 -15.25
CA LEU A 178 -10.61 13.20 -15.58
C LEU A 178 -11.29 12.50 -14.40
N VAL A 179 -10.53 11.88 -13.50
CA VAL A 179 -11.09 11.14 -12.35
C VAL A 179 -11.51 12.08 -11.22
N GLU A 180 -10.73 13.14 -10.96
CA GLU A 180 -11.06 14.13 -9.93
C GLU A 180 -12.41 14.83 -10.16
N PRO A 181 -12.73 15.34 -11.37
CA PRO A 181 -14.02 15.97 -11.62
C PRO A 181 -15.19 14.99 -11.47
N VAL A 182 -15.05 13.76 -11.95
CA VAL A 182 -16.15 12.77 -11.95
C VAL A 182 -16.49 12.30 -10.54
N VAL A 183 -15.48 12.03 -9.70
CA VAL A 183 -15.67 11.62 -8.31
C VAL A 183 -16.29 12.76 -7.49
N VAL A 184 -15.79 13.99 -7.65
CA VAL A 184 -16.36 15.17 -6.98
C VAL A 184 -17.80 15.43 -7.43
N THR A 185 -18.09 15.29 -8.73
CA THR A 185 -19.46 15.51 -9.25
C THR A 185 -20.44 14.44 -8.74
N ALA A 186 -20.01 13.17 -8.64
CA ALA A 186 -20.83 12.10 -8.09
C ALA A 186 -21.15 12.32 -6.60
N ILE A 187 -20.17 12.78 -5.82
CA ILE A 187 -20.35 13.09 -4.38
C ILE A 187 -21.29 14.30 -4.22
N VAL A 188 -21.10 15.37 -4.99
CA VAL A 188 -21.95 16.57 -4.92
C VAL A 188 -23.38 16.25 -5.37
N ALA A 189 -23.57 15.49 -6.44
CA ALA A 189 -24.89 15.07 -6.92
C ALA A 189 -25.61 14.16 -5.91
N GLY A 190 -24.88 13.21 -5.30
CA GLY A 190 -25.41 12.34 -4.25
C GLY A 190 -25.83 13.12 -3.01
N LEU A 191 -25.03 14.10 -2.57
CA LEU A 191 -25.37 15.00 -1.46
C LEU A 191 -26.58 15.87 -1.81
N MET A 192 -26.63 16.48 -2.99
CA MET A 192 -27.78 17.26 -3.44
C MET A 192 -29.06 16.44 -3.45
N TYR A 193 -29.02 15.21 -3.97
CA TYR A 193 -30.18 14.31 -3.96
C TYR A 193 -30.66 14.02 -2.54
N LEU A 194 -29.76 13.73 -1.61
CA LEU A 194 -30.10 13.46 -0.22
C LEU A 194 -30.71 14.69 0.49
N PHE A 195 -30.22 15.90 0.20
CA PHE A 195 -30.76 17.13 0.79
C PHE A 195 -32.11 17.54 0.18
N TYR A 196 -32.34 17.30 -1.12
CA TYR A 196 -33.62 17.62 -1.77
C TYR A 196 -34.69 16.54 -1.59
N SER A 197 -34.31 15.27 -1.47
CA SER A 197 -35.25 14.17 -1.19
C SER A 197 -35.89 14.30 0.20
N LYS A 198 -35.15 14.79 1.20
CA LYS A 198 -35.70 15.07 2.54
C LYS A 198 -36.60 16.30 2.63
N LYS A 199 -36.57 17.21 1.65
CA LYS A 199 -37.38 18.45 1.67
C LYS A 199 -38.79 18.27 1.09
N ASN A 200 -39.05 17.18 0.37
CA ASN A 200 -40.36 16.88 -0.24
C ASN A 200 -41.16 15.80 0.50
N SER A 201 -40.72 15.34 1.68
CA SER A 201 -41.55 14.52 2.57
C SER A 201 -42.23 15.41 3.62
N LYS A 202 -43.22 16.18 3.17
CA LYS A 202 -44.25 16.78 4.03
C LYS A 202 -45.61 16.60 3.37
#